data_AF-A0A3B8VBB3-F1
#
_entry.id   AF-A0A3B8VBB3-F1
#
_cell.length_a   1.000
_cell.length_b   1.000
_cell.length_c   1.000
_cell.angle_alpha   90.00
_cell.angle_beta   90.00
_cell.angle_gamma   90.00
#
_symmetry.space_group_name_H-M   'P 1'
#
loop_
_entity.id
_entity.type
_entity.pdbx_description
1 polymer ?
#
loop_
_entity_poly.entity_id
_entity_poly.type
_entity_poly.pdbx_seq_one_letter_code
_entity_poly.pdbx_strand_id
1 'polypeptide(L)'
;MKKKYSPEDKIDYLNGLMSESNRVEFELELKQDESLRMEINELVLLRTKLAETSTVNPPTINPEYIIRRSKKDWRKTAYQTVRYAAMFLMTLIVIGSLSNIKIQYNDSGMELSMSVWPEQPPTVIETIQGERDDSVSPETLALLQEFQKQQAVLVADIIEKDRADQRQQIQELFSEYATMIENRRMIDMELIQYELDNIAQRTDTRQKQTDLVLGSLIESISLNK
;
A
#
# COMPACT_ATOMS: atom_id res chain seq x y z
N MET A 1 -37.39 -5.34 5.95
CA MET A 1 -36.15 -4.78 6.52
C MET A 1 -35.28 -4.39 5.35
N LYS A 2 -34.86 -3.12 5.24
CA LYS A 2 -33.97 -2.69 4.15
C LYS A 2 -32.60 -3.33 4.35
N LYS A 3 -32.09 -4.02 3.34
CA LYS A 3 -30.74 -4.59 3.35
C LYS A 3 -29.77 -3.43 3.16
N LYS A 4 -28.89 -3.20 4.14
CA LYS A 4 -27.89 -2.13 4.05
C LYS A 4 -26.66 -2.66 3.32
N TYR A 5 -26.46 -2.21 2.09
CA TYR A 5 -25.28 -2.56 1.30
C TYR A 5 -24.03 -1.87 1.86
N SER A 6 -22.92 -2.62 1.90
CA SER A 6 -21.62 -2.11 2.34
C SER A 6 -21.04 -1.12 1.31
N PRO A 7 -20.04 -0.30 1.67
CA PRO A 7 -19.30 0.48 0.69
C PRO A 7 -18.65 -0.40 -0.40
N GLU A 8 -18.17 -1.59 -0.05
CA GLU A 8 -17.54 -2.54 -0.97
C GLU A 8 -18.51 -3.01 -2.05
N ASP A 9 -19.74 -3.38 -1.66
CA ASP A 9 -20.79 -3.81 -2.61
C ASP A 9 -21.05 -2.77 -3.71
N LYS A 10 -21.01 -1.48 -3.34
CA LYS A 10 -21.23 -0.36 -4.27
C LYS A 10 -20.07 -0.22 -5.25
N ILE A 11 -18.84 -0.39 -4.77
CA ILE A 11 -17.63 -0.36 -5.60
C ILE A 11 -17.58 -1.56 -6.53
N ASP A 12 -17.91 -2.76 -6.05
CA ASP A 12 -17.98 -3.98 -6.86
C ASP A 12 -19.02 -3.86 -7.97
N TYR A 13 -20.19 -3.29 -7.67
CA TYR A 13 -21.20 -2.98 -8.67
C TYR A 13 -20.67 -2.03 -9.76
N LEU A 14 -19.99 -0.95 -9.38
CA LEU A 14 -19.42 0.04 -10.31
C LEU A 14 -18.28 -0.51 -11.18
N ASN A 15 -17.55 -1.50 -10.67
CA ASN A 15 -16.46 -2.16 -11.38
C ASN A 15 -16.92 -3.40 -12.16
N GLY A 16 -18.20 -3.80 -12.04
CA GLY A 16 -18.73 -5.00 -12.68
C GLY A 16 -18.22 -6.31 -12.04
N LEU A 17 -17.75 -6.25 -10.80
CA LEU A 17 -17.22 -7.39 -10.03
C LEU A 17 -18.31 -8.12 -9.24
N MET A 18 -19.49 -7.51 -9.11
CA MET A 18 -20.62 -8.12 -8.41
C MET A 18 -21.17 -9.33 -9.17
N SER A 19 -21.44 -10.44 -8.48
CA SER A 19 -22.02 -11.64 -9.09
C SER A 19 -23.39 -11.34 -9.71
N GLU A 20 -23.77 -12.08 -10.77
CA GLU A 20 -25.02 -11.85 -11.52
C GLU A 20 -26.26 -11.85 -10.61
N SER A 21 -26.32 -12.77 -9.64
CA SER A 21 -27.43 -12.84 -8.68
C SER A 21 -27.50 -11.61 -7.77
N ASN A 22 -26.35 -11.16 -7.26
CA ASN A 22 -26.27 -10.01 -6.37
C ASN A 22 -26.52 -8.71 -7.13
N ARG A 23 -26.07 -8.63 -8.39
CA ARG A 23 -26.31 -7.49 -9.28
C ARG A 23 -27.79 -7.29 -9.51
N VAL A 24 -28.55 -8.36 -9.80
CA VAL A 24 -30.00 -8.28 -9.99
C VAL A 24 -30.72 -7.82 -8.72
N GLU A 25 -30.33 -8.32 -7.54
CA GLU A 25 -30.88 -7.87 -6.26
C GLU A 25 -30.56 -6.38 -6.00
N PHE A 26 -29.32 -5.96 -6.27
CA PHE A 26 -28.86 -4.59 -6.11
C PHE A 26 -29.57 -3.62 -7.07
N GLU A 27 -29.74 -4.00 -8.34
CA GLU A 27 -30.49 -3.24 -9.35
C GLU A 27 -31.97 -3.09 -8.98
N LEU A 28 -32.56 -4.10 -8.34
CA LEU A 28 -33.94 -4.04 -7.88
C LEU A 28 -34.09 -3.08 -6.69
N GLU A 29 -33.13 -3.07 -5.75
CA GLU A 29 -33.10 -2.10 -4.65
C GLU A 29 -32.83 -0.67 -5.18
N LEU A 30 -31.93 -0.50 -6.16
CA LEU A 30 -31.64 0.78 -6.82
C LEU A 30 -32.88 1.45 -7.43
N LYS A 31 -33.85 0.64 -7.90
CA LYS A 31 -35.13 1.14 -8.41
C LYS A 31 -36.06 1.63 -7.30
N GLN A 32 -35.91 1.12 -6.09
CA GLN A 32 -36.80 1.40 -4.96
C GLN A 32 -36.22 2.44 -3.99
N ASP A 33 -34.90 2.51 -3.86
CA ASP A 33 -34.20 3.41 -2.93
C ASP A 33 -33.53 4.58 -3.66
N GLU A 34 -34.15 5.75 -3.58
CA GLU A 34 -33.64 6.99 -4.17
C GLU A 34 -32.31 7.43 -3.55
N SER A 35 -32.08 7.17 -2.26
CA SER A 35 -30.82 7.54 -1.59
C SER A 35 -29.65 6.71 -2.14
N LEU A 36 -29.85 5.41 -2.31
CA LEU A 36 -28.83 4.51 -2.87
C LEU A 36 -28.48 4.91 -4.31
N ARG A 37 -29.49 5.29 -5.09
CA ARG A 37 -29.31 5.78 -6.46
C ARG A 37 -28.49 7.07 -6.51
N MET A 38 -28.73 8.02 -5.60
CA MET A 38 -27.94 9.25 -5.51
C MET A 38 -26.48 8.94 -5.18
N GLU A 39 -26.22 8.07 -4.21
CA GLU A 39 -24.86 7.69 -3.81
C GLU A 39 -24.07 7.02 -4.95
N ILE A 40 -24.70 6.10 -5.70
CA ILE A 40 -24.08 5.48 -6.89
C ILE A 40 -23.77 6.53 -7.95
N ASN A 41 -24.67 7.49 -8.19
CA ASN A 41 -24.42 8.58 -9.15
C ASN A 41 -23.25 9.49 -8.71
N GLU A 42 -23.10 9.76 -7.41
CA GLU A 42 -21.95 10.50 -6.88
C GLU A 42 -20.64 9.77 -7.11
N LEU A 43 -20.61 8.44 -6.88
CA LEU A 43 -19.42 7.62 -7.13
C LEU A 43 -19.06 7.57 -8.63
N VAL A 44 -20.05 7.48 -9.52
CA VAL A 44 -19.83 7.58 -10.98
C VAL A 44 -19.24 8.95 -11.33
N LEU A 45 -19.79 10.04 -10.79
CA LEU A 45 -19.29 11.39 -11.02
C LEU A 45 -17.85 11.57 -10.53
N LEU A 46 -17.52 11.05 -9.34
CA LEU A 46 -16.17 11.05 -8.80
C LEU A 46 -15.21 10.28 -9.70
N ARG A 47 -15.61 9.10 -10.20
CA ARG A 47 -14.82 8.31 -11.15
C ARG A 47 -14.56 9.09 -12.44
N THR A 48 -15.57 9.76 -13.00
CA THR A 48 -15.40 10.59 -14.20
C THR A 48 -14.44 11.75 -13.94
N LYS A 49 -14.57 12.46 -12.81
CA LYS A 49 -13.63 13.52 -12.43
C LYS A 49 -12.20 13.00 -12.25
N LEU A 50 -12.03 11.85 -11.62
CA LEU A 50 -10.71 11.23 -11.45
C LEU A 50 -10.11 10.83 -12.80
N ALA A 51 -10.93 10.28 -13.71
CA ALA A 51 -10.51 9.95 -15.07
C ALA A 51 -10.10 11.21 -15.87
N GLU A 52 -10.85 12.30 -15.74
CA GLU A 52 -10.51 13.61 -16.32
C GLU A 52 -9.21 14.19 -15.75
N THR A 53 -8.95 14.03 -14.45
CA THR A 53 -7.68 14.47 -13.84
C THR A 53 -6.49 13.53 -14.15
N SER A 54 -6.78 12.28 -14.53
CA SER A 54 -5.77 11.29 -14.89
C SER A 54 -5.19 11.52 -16.29
N THR A 55 -5.61 12.57 -17.00
CA THR A 55 -4.88 13.10 -18.16
C THR A 55 -3.68 13.97 -17.74
N VAL A 56 -3.06 13.71 -16.59
CA VAL A 56 -1.60 13.79 -16.57
C VAL A 56 -1.16 12.72 -17.56
N ASN A 57 -1.06 13.09 -18.85
CA ASN A 57 -0.26 12.37 -19.81
C ASN A 57 0.96 11.91 -19.02
N PRO A 58 1.15 10.59 -18.76
CA PRO A 58 2.41 10.14 -18.18
C PRO A 58 3.44 10.80 -19.09
N PRO A 59 4.27 11.72 -18.56
CA PRO A 59 4.97 12.70 -19.37
C PRO A 59 5.56 11.90 -20.51
N THR A 60 5.10 12.14 -21.75
CA THR A 60 5.54 11.35 -22.90
C THR A 60 7.03 11.39 -22.81
N ILE A 61 7.63 10.25 -22.40
CA ILE A 61 9.06 10.17 -22.18
C ILE A 61 9.57 10.16 -23.60
N ASN A 62 9.72 11.34 -24.16
CA ASN A 62 10.34 11.51 -25.44
C ASN A 62 11.73 10.88 -25.24
N PRO A 63 12.07 9.77 -25.92
CA PRO A 63 13.30 9.04 -25.64
C PRO A 63 14.54 9.93 -25.83
N GLU A 64 14.41 11.08 -26.50
CA GLU A 64 15.39 12.16 -26.55
C GLU A 64 15.76 12.76 -25.18
N TYR A 65 14.84 12.81 -24.19
CA TYR A 65 15.14 13.32 -22.85
C TYR A 65 15.92 12.35 -21.98
N ILE A 66 15.97 11.04 -22.33
CA ILE A 66 16.77 10.06 -21.59
C ILE A 66 18.28 10.27 -21.85
N ILE A 67 18.66 10.91 -22.97
CA ILE A 67 20.07 11.07 -23.37
C ILE A 67 20.64 12.46 -23.04
N ARG A 68 19.83 13.44 -22.65
CA ARG A 68 20.36 14.67 -22.05
C ARG A 68 20.70 14.42 -20.58
N ARG A 69 21.93 13.93 -20.34
CA ARG A 69 22.67 14.20 -19.09
C ARG A 69 22.76 15.72 -18.92
N SER A 70 21.69 16.31 -18.40
CA SER A 70 21.76 17.60 -17.77
C SER A 70 22.91 17.51 -16.78
N LYS A 71 23.90 18.39 -16.93
CA LYS A 71 24.88 18.68 -15.86
C LYS A 71 24.12 19.35 -14.71
N LYS A 72 23.11 18.65 -14.17
CA LYS A 72 22.42 18.99 -12.95
C LYS A 72 23.52 18.96 -11.91
N ASP A 73 23.81 20.13 -11.34
CA ASP A 73 24.83 20.31 -10.32
C ASP A 73 24.59 19.29 -9.22
N TRP A 74 25.28 18.15 -9.28
CA TRP A 74 25.14 17.06 -8.33
C TRP A 74 25.45 17.57 -6.93
N ARG A 75 26.28 18.62 -6.81
CA ARG A 75 26.55 19.36 -5.59
C ARG A 75 25.31 20.01 -4.97
N LYS A 76 24.44 20.63 -5.78
CA LYS A 76 23.19 21.23 -5.28
C LYS A 76 22.20 20.16 -4.81
N THR A 77 22.11 19.05 -5.56
CA THR A 77 21.23 17.94 -5.19
C THR A 77 21.74 17.22 -3.93
N ALA A 78 23.05 16.97 -3.85
CA ALA A 78 23.69 16.38 -2.68
C ALA A 78 23.56 17.25 -1.42
N TYR A 79 23.68 18.57 -1.56
CA TYR A 79 23.49 19.49 -0.45
C TYR A 79 22.04 19.46 0.06
N GLN A 80 21.06 19.41 -0.84
CA GLN A 80 19.65 19.28 -0.45
C GLN A 80 19.37 17.97 0.28
N THR A 81 19.89 16.84 -0.22
CA THR A 81 19.70 15.53 0.45
C THR A 81 20.36 15.50 1.83
N VAL A 82 21.57 16.05 1.98
CA VAL A 82 22.25 16.14 3.28
C VAL A 82 21.45 17.00 4.25
N ARG A 83 20.88 18.11 3.79
CA ARG A 83 20.05 18.99 4.63
C ARG A 83 18.79 18.30 5.15
N TYR A 84 18.09 17.54 4.30
CA TYR A 84 16.90 16.79 4.72
C TYR A 84 17.25 15.65 5.67
N ALA A 85 18.34 14.93 5.41
CA ALA A 85 18.82 13.88 6.31
C ALA A 85 19.18 14.44 7.69
N ALA A 86 19.86 15.61 7.74
CA ALA A 86 20.19 16.27 8.99
C ALA A 86 18.95 16.73 9.77
N MET A 87 17.94 17.30 9.07
CA MET A 87 16.68 17.67 9.72
C MET A 87 15.94 16.46 10.27
N PHE A 88 15.83 15.37 9.50
CA PHE A 88 15.20 14.14 9.95
C PHE A 88 15.90 13.55 11.18
N LEU A 89 17.24 13.54 11.18
CA LEU A 89 18.04 13.06 12.30
C LEU A 89 17.85 13.94 13.53
N MET A 90 17.79 15.28 13.38
CA MET A 90 17.47 16.19 14.48
C MET A 90 16.06 15.94 15.04
N THR A 91 15.07 15.71 14.18
CA THR A 91 13.71 15.35 14.62
C THR A 91 13.71 14.05 15.42
N LEU A 92 14.45 13.03 14.96
CA LEU A 92 14.60 11.77 15.71
C LEU A 92 15.31 11.96 17.06
N ILE A 93 16.33 12.83 17.14
CA ILE A 93 16.99 13.14 18.42
C ILE A 93 16.01 13.82 19.37
N VAL A 94 15.21 14.78 18.89
CA VAL A 94 14.23 15.47 19.75
C VAL A 94 13.18 14.49 20.26
N ILE A 95 12.61 13.66 19.38
CA ILE A 95 11.65 12.61 19.76
C ILE A 95 12.30 11.58 20.70
N GLY A 96 13.53 11.18 20.40
CA GLY A 96 14.33 10.27 21.20
C GLY A 96 14.73 10.82 22.56
N SER A 97 14.86 12.14 22.70
CA SER A 97 15.15 12.81 23.99
C SER A 97 13.90 12.96 24.86
N LEU A 98 12.72 13.04 24.24
CA LEU A 98 11.43 13.08 24.92
C LEU A 98 10.95 11.69 25.34
N SER A 99 11.42 10.65 24.65
CA SER A 99 11.16 9.26 25.01
C SER A 99 12.30 8.76 25.88
N ASN A 100 11.99 8.13 27.02
CA ASN A 100 13.01 7.52 27.89
C ASN A 100 13.55 6.22 27.25
N ILE A 101 14.15 6.31 26.06
CA ILE A 101 14.73 5.17 25.36
C ILE A 101 16.03 4.80 26.06
N LYS A 102 16.06 3.63 26.70
CA LYS A 102 17.29 3.03 27.20
C LYS A 102 17.74 1.97 26.20
N ILE A 103 18.91 2.19 25.62
CA ILE A 103 19.60 1.20 24.78
C ILE A 103 20.67 0.57 25.67
N GLN A 104 20.49 -0.70 26.02
CA GLN A 104 21.51 -1.48 26.71
C GLN A 104 22.10 -2.51 25.75
N TYR A 105 23.43 -2.54 25.69
CA TYR A 105 24.18 -3.56 24.97
C TYR A 105 24.70 -4.55 26.00
N ASN A 106 24.26 -5.79 25.94
CA ASN A 106 24.74 -6.88 26.79
C ASN A 106 25.35 -8.00 25.93
N ASP A 107 26.04 -8.95 26.57
CA ASP A 107 26.70 -10.06 25.85
C ASP A 107 25.70 -10.95 25.09
N SER A 108 24.41 -10.84 25.41
CA SER A 108 23.28 -11.54 24.78
C SER A 108 22.60 -10.75 23.65
N GLY A 109 23.03 -9.52 23.35
CA GLY A 109 22.52 -8.70 22.25
C GLY A 109 22.18 -7.26 22.65
N MET A 110 21.46 -6.59 21.74
CA MET A 110 20.99 -5.22 21.91
C MET A 110 19.57 -5.23 22.45
N GLU A 111 19.36 -4.73 23.67
CA GLU A 111 18.04 -4.55 24.27
C GLU A 111 17.63 -3.08 24.18
N LEU A 112 16.46 -2.85 23.58
CA LEU A 112 15.91 -1.51 23.38
C LEU A 112 14.59 -1.43 24.14
N SER A 113 14.62 -0.77 25.30
CA SER A 113 13.43 -0.52 26.11
C SER A 113 12.95 0.92 25.91
N MET A 114 11.69 1.10 25.52
CA MET A 114 11.04 2.41 25.37
C MET A 114 9.90 2.52 26.37
N SER A 115 10.01 3.39 27.37
CA SER A 115 8.88 3.75 28.24
C SER A 115 8.24 5.04 27.73
N VAL A 116 7.03 4.91 27.14
CA VAL A 116 6.23 6.03 26.59
C VAL A 116 5.51 6.80 27.71
N TRP A 117 5.42 6.20 28.89
CA TRP A 117 4.93 6.83 30.11
C TRP A 117 6.15 7.19 30.95
N PRO A 118 6.19 8.37 31.62
CA PRO A 118 7.29 8.69 32.51
C PRO A 118 7.36 7.57 33.55
N GLU A 119 8.43 6.77 33.46
CA GLU A 119 8.85 5.91 34.55
C GLU A 119 8.80 6.78 35.80
N GLN A 120 7.88 6.48 36.72
CA GLN A 120 8.09 6.86 38.10
C GLN A 120 9.55 6.49 38.39
N PRO A 121 10.35 7.42 38.95
CA PRO A 121 11.78 7.19 39.13
C PRO A 121 11.95 5.81 39.76
N PRO A 122 12.97 5.04 39.35
CA PRO A 122 13.19 3.72 39.92
C PRO A 122 13.13 3.88 41.42
N THR A 123 12.08 3.35 42.05
CA THR A 123 12.05 3.18 43.49
C THR A 123 13.24 2.31 43.76
N VAL A 124 14.30 2.98 44.17
CA VAL A 124 15.50 2.47 44.78
C VAL A 124 15.02 1.38 45.74
N ILE A 125 15.17 0.12 45.32
CA ILE A 125 15.16 -1.02 46.24
C ILE A 125 16.52 -0.98 46.94
N GLU A 126 16.76 0.10 47.68
CA GLU A 126 17.73 0.16 48.74
C GLU A 126 16.99 0.80 49.90
N THR A 127 16.85 0.00 50.96
CA THR A 127 16.29 0.33 52.28
C THR A 127 14.77 0.16 52.50
N ILE A 128 14.24 -1.05 52.25
CA ILE A 128 13.28 -1.64 53.23
C ILE A 128 14.12 -2.41 54.27
N GLN A 129 14.80 -1.65 55.11
CA GLN A 129 15.26 -2.09 56.44
C GLN A 129 14.69 -1.17 57.55
N GLY A 130 13.66 -0.38 57.25
CA GLY A 130 12.91 0.39 58.22
C GLY A 130 11.44 -0.02 58.17
N GLU A 131 10.93 -0.53 59.29
CA GLU A 131 9.54 -0.92 59.54
C GLU A 131 8.97 -2.01 58.63
N ARG A 132 9.34 -3.24 59.00
CA ARG A 132 8.47 -4.42 58.85
C ARG A 132 7.18 -4.13 59.63
N ASP A 133 6.18 -3.57 58.98
CA ASP A 133 4.81 -3.71 59.45
C ASP A 133 4.40 -5.16 59.12
N ASP A 134 4.57 -6.06 60.09
CA ASP A 134 4.24 -7.50 60.01
C ASP A 134 2.72 -7.75 59.88
N SER A 135 1.94 -6.75 59.46
CA SER A 135 0.48 -6.78 59.32
C SER A 135 0.01 -6.87 57.86
N VAL A 136 0.87 -7.26 56.92
CA VAL A 136 0.41 -7.71 55.60
C VAL A 136 -0.20 -9.10 55.76
N SER A 137 -1.52 -9.12 55.98
CA SER A 137 -2.29 -10.37 56.12
C SER A 137 -1.99 -11.30 54.94
N PRO A 138 -1.74 -12.61 55.19
CA PRO A 138 -1.46 -13.60 54.13
C PRO A 138 -2.55 -13.65 53.04
N GLU A 139 -3.77 -13.18 53.34
CA GLU A 139 -4.85 -13.04 52.37
C GLU A 139 -4.54 -11.99 51.28
N THR A 140 -3.85 -10.91 51.60
CA THR A 140 -3.52 -9.85 50.62
C THR A 140 -2.43 -10.29 49.64
N LEU A 141 -1.49 -11.14 50.08
CA LEU A 141 -0.48 -11.76 49.21
C LEU A 141 -1.11 -12.77 48.25
N ALA A 142 -2.06 -13.59 48.73
CA ALA A 142 -2.80 -14.51 47.88
C ALA A 142 -3.63 -13.76 46.81
N LEU A 143 -4.27 -12.65 47.19
CA LEU A 143 -5.03 -11.81 46.27
C LEU A 143 -4.14 -11.14 45.21
N LEU A 144 -2.96 -10.67 45.60
CA LEU A 144 -2.00 -10.08 44.66
C LEU A 144 -1.50 -11.12 43.64
N GLN A 145 -1.24 -12.34 44.10
CA GLN A 145 -0.80 -13.44 43.25
C GLN A 145 -1.91 -13.91 42.30
N GLU A 146 -3.15 -13.97 42.77
CA GLU A 146 -4.33 -14.25 41.94
C GLU A 146 -4.51 -13.18 40.86
N PHE A 147 -4.35 -11.90 41.22
CA PHE A 147 -4.44 -10.78 40.29
C PHE A 147 -3.34 -10.81 39.22
N GLN A 148 -2.09 -11.07 39.60
CA GLN A 148 -0.99 -11.23 38.64
C GLN A 148 -1.25 -12.39 37.67
N LYS A 149 -1.79 -13.51 38.18
CA LYS A 149 -2.17 -14.67 37.36
C LYS A 149 -3.29 -14.32 36.38
N GLN A 150 -4.31 -13.58 36.83
CA GLN A 150 -5.40 -13.12 35.96
C GLN A 150 -4.89 -12.15 34.87
N GLN A 151 -3.96 -11.24 35.20
CA GLN A 151 -3.34 -10.37 34.21
C GLN A 151 -2.52 -11.14 33.18
N ALA A 152 -1.75 -12.15 33.61
CA ALA A 152 -0.95 -12.97 32.71
C ALA A 152 -1.83 -13.72 31.69
N VAL A 153 -2.99 -14.22 32.12
CA VAL A 153 -3.96 -14.88 31.23
C VAL A 153 -4.57 -13.90 30.23
N LEU A 154 -4.98 -12.71 30.69
CA LEU A 154 -5.51 -11.67 29.81
C LEU A 154 -4.49 -11.24 28.74
N VAL A 155 -3.24 -11.00 29.15
CA VAL A 155 -2.16 -10.62 28.22
C VAL A 155 -1.88 -11.75 27.22
N ALA A 156 -1.88 -13.01 27.65
CA ALA A 156 -1.73 -14.15 26.75
C ALA A 156 -2.85 -14.22 25.70
N ASP A 157 -4.11 -14.02 26.12
CA ASP A 157 -5.28 -14.01 25.23
C ASP A 157 -5.24 -12.85 24.22
N ILE A 158 -4.84 -11.65 24.67
CA ILE A 158 -4.64 -10.48 23.78
C ILE A 158 -3.55 -10.77 22.74
N ILE A 159 -2.41 -11.34 23.15
CA ILE A 159 -1.32 -11.68 22.23
C ILE A 159 -1.74 -12.76 21.23
N GLU A 160 -2.50 -13.76 21.66
CA GLU A 160 -3.00 -14.82 20.78
C GLU A 160 -3.99 -14.26 19.74
N LYS A 161 -4.90 -13.39 20.17
CA LYS A 161 -5.82 -12.69 19.27
C LYS A 161 -5.09 -11.78 18.28
N ASP A 162 -4.11 -11.00 18.74
CA ASP A 162 -3.28 -10.14 17.88
C ASP A 162 -2.53 -10.97 16.82
N ARG A 163 -1.99 -12.14 17.19
CA ARG A 163 -1.36 -13.05 16.23
C ARG A 163 -2.34 -13.63 15.21
N ALA A 164 -3.58 -13.92 15.61
CA ALA A 164 -4.61 -14.39 14.70
C ALA A 164 -5.02 -13.29 13.71
N ASP A 165 -5.25 -12.07 14.20
CA ASP A 165 -5.59 -10.90 13.39
C ASP A 165 -4.46 -10.56 12.41
N GLN A 166 -3.20 -10.58 12.86
CA GLN A 166 -2.04 -10.38 12.00
C GLN A 166 -1.93 -11.44 10.89
N ARG A 167 -2.19 -12.72 11.21
CA ARG A 167 -2.20 -13.78 10.18
C ARG A 167 -3.26 -13.54 9.13
N GLN A 168 -4.45 -13.09 9.54
CA GLN A 168 -5.54 -12.77 8.62
C GLN A 168 -5.17 -11.58 7.72
N GLN A 169 -4.64 -10.50 8.29
CA GLN A 169 -4.19 -9.33 7.53
C GLN A 169 -3.08 -9.70 6.54
N ILE A 170 -2.13 -10.54 6.94
CA ILE A 170 -1.06 -11.00 6.05
C ILE A 170 -1.64 -11.84 4.89
N GLN A 171 -2.62 -12.71 5.17
CA GLN A 171 -3.29 -13.50 4.11
C GLN A 171 -4.04 -12.60 3.12
N GLU A 172 -4.74 -11.59 3.62
CA GLU A 172 -5.44 -10.61 2.80
C GLU A 172 -4.47 -9.82 1.92
N LEU A 173 -3.38 -9.32 2.49
CA LEU A 173 -2.31 -8.64 1.75
C LEU A 173 -1.70 -9.53 0.66
N PHE A 174 -1.47 -10.82 0.93
CA PHE A 174 -0.98 -11.74 -0.09
C PHE A 174 -1.99 -11.99 -1.20
N SER A 175 -3.28 -12.07 -0.86
CA SER A 175 -4.36 -12.21 -1.85
C SER A 175 -4.50 -10.99 -2.75
N GLU A 176 -4.47 -9.79 -2.15
CA GLU A 176 -4.49 -8.52 -2.88
C GLU A 176 -3.25 -8.39 -3.78
N TYR A 177 -2.06 -8.72 -3.27
CA TYR A 177 -0.82 -8.68 -4.03
C TYR A 177 -0.82 -9.67 -5.20
N ALA A 178 -1.34 -10.88 -5.00
CA ALA A 178 -1.49 -11.87 -6.07
C ALA A 178 -2.44 -11.36 -7.18
N THR A 179 -3.56 -10.74 -6.79
CA THR A 179 -4.52 -10.13 -7.73
C THR A 179 -3.89 -8.98 -8.50
N MET A 180 -3.11 -8.12 -7.83
CA MET A 180 -2.39 -7.01 -8.46
C MET A 180 -1.38 -7.51 -9.49
N ILE A 181 -0.60 -8.55 -9.17
CA ILE A 181 0.35 -9.15 -10.12
C ILE A 181 -0.39 -9.70 -11.35
N GLU A 182 -1.49 -10.42 -11.15
CA GLU A 182 -2.21 -11.02 -12.27
C GLU A 182 -2.83 -9.95 -13.18
N ASN A 183 -3.42 -8.90 -12.60
CA ASN A 183 -3.91 -7.74 -13.36
C ASN A 183 -2.79 -7.06 -14.15
N ARG A 184 -1.60 -6.89 -13.56
CA ARG A 184 -0.45 -6.33 -14.26
C ARG A 184 -0.01 -7.21 -15.43
N ARG A 185 0.02 -8.54 -15.25
CA ARG A 185 0.36 -9.47 -16.34
C ARG A 185 -0.64 -9.39 -17.48
N MET A 186 -1.93 -9.22 -17.17
CA MET A 186 -2.97 -9.06 -18.19
C MET A 186 -2.78 -7.77 -18.99
N ILE A 187 -2.51 -6.65 -18.32
CA ILE A 187 -2.23 -5.36 -18.96
C ILE A 187 -0.97 -5.45 -19.84
N ASP A 188 0.09 -6.06 -19.31
CA ASP A 188 1.35 -6.22 -20.06
C ASP A 188 1.15 -7.13 -21.29
N MET A 189 0.33 -8.19 -21.17
CA MET A 189 -0.03 -9.06 -22.30
C MET A 189 -0.84 -8.31 -23.38
N GLU A 190 -1.79 -7.47 -22.98
CA GLU A 190 -2.56 -6.63 -23.89
C GLU A 190 -1.66 -5.64 -24.64
N LEU A 191 -0.71 -5.01 -23.93
CA LEU A 191 0.28 -4.12 -24.54
C LEU A 191 1.17 -4.86 -25.54
N ILE A 192 1.65 -6.06 -25.19
CA ILE A 192 2.44 -6.88 -26.11
C ILE A 192 1.62 -7.22 -27.36
N GLN A 193 0.35 -7.60 -27.20
CA GLN A 193 -0.52 -7.91 -28.33
C GLN A 193 -0.71 -6.69 -29.25
N TYR A 194 -0.96 -5.52 -28.67
CA TYR A 194 -1.07 -4.26 -29.41
C TYR A 194 0.22 -3.93 -30.20
N GLU A 195 1.39 -4.11 -29.60
CA GLU A 195 2.67 -3.90 -30.29
C GLU A 195 2.93 -4.93 -31.39
N LEU A 196 2.55 -6.19 -31.18
CA LEU A 196 2.63 -7.24 -32.22
C LEU A 196 1.72 -6.93 -33.42
N ASP A 197 0.49 -6.46 -33.17
CA ASP A 197 -0.44 -6.05 -34.23
C ASP A 197 0.11 -4.87 -35.03
N ASN A 198 0.70 -3.89 -34.35
CA ASN A 198 1.37 -2.76 -35.00
C ASN A 198 2.57 -3.19 -35.85
N ILE A 199 3.37 -4.14 -35.37
CA ILE A 199 4.50 -4.70 -36.13
C ILE A 199 3.99 -5.43 -37.37
N ALA A 200 2.92 -6.22 -37.23
CA ALA A 200 2.29 -6.93 -38.35
C ALA A 200 1.78 -5.95 -39.41
N GLN A 201 1.05 -4.91 -39.00
CA GLN A 201 0.53 -3.88 -39.90
C GLN A 201 1.64 -3.10 -40.62
N ARG A 202 2.71 -2.74 -39.90
CA ARG A 202 3.88 -2.07 -40.48
C ARG A 202 4.60 -2.97 -41.49
N THR A 203 4.71 -4.26 -41.19
CA THR A 203 5.35 -5.23 -42.08
C THR A 203 4.54 -5.41 -43.37
N ASP A 204 3.22 -5.57 -43.26
CA ASP A 204 2.30 -5.64 -44.41
C ASP A 204 2.38 -4.37 -45.28
N THR A 205 2.39 -3.19 -44.66
CA THR A 205 2.53 -1.92 -45.38
C THR A 205 3.87 -1.83 -46.12
N ARG A 206 4.97 -2.24 -45.49
CA ARG A 206 6.30 -2.25 -46.12
C ARG A 206 6.40 -3.25 -47.26
N GLN A 207 5.75 -4.42 -47.15
CA GLN A 207 5.68 -5.40 -48.23
C GLN A 207 4.95 -4.82 -49.43
N LYS A 208 3.75 -4.25 -49.22
CA LYS A 208 2.98 -3.57 -50.28
C LYS A 208 3.77 -2.44 -50.95
N GLN A 209 4.48 -1.63 -50.17
CA GLN A 209 5.35 -0.57 -50.72
C GLN A 209 6.50 -1.15 -51.55
N THR A 210 7.12 -2.23 -51.08
CA THR A 210 8.20 -2.91 -51.81
C THR A 210 7.69 -3.47 -53.13
N ASP A 211 6.52 -4.10 -53.13
CA ASP A 211 5.89 -4.65 -54.34
C ASP A 211 5.57 -3.57 -55.36
N LEU A 212 5.04 -2.41 -54.92
CA LEU A 212 4.79 -1.25 -55.79
C LEU A 212 6.09 -0.71 -56.41
N VAL A 213 7.16 -0.57 -55.61
CA VAL A 213 8.46 -0.10 -56.10
C VAL A 213 9.04 -1.09 -57.11
N LEU A 214 9.02 -2.39 -56.81
CA LEU A 214 9.49 -3.44 -57.73
C LEU A 214 8.68 -3.46 -59.03
N GLY A 215 7.35 -3.33 -58.94
CA GLY A 215 6.48 -3.21 -60.12
C GLY A 215 6.86 -2.02 -61.00
N SER A 216 7.03 -0.83 -60.39
CA SER A 216 7.43 0.37 -61.12
C SER A 216 8.81 0.26 -61.79
N LEU A 217 9.76 -0.41 -61.14
CA LEU A 217 11.09 -0.67 -61.70
C LEU A 217 11.01 -1.62 -62.90
N ILE A 218 10.22 -2.69 -62.81
CA ILE A 218 10.02 -3.63 -63.92
C ILE A 218 9.37 -2.94 -65.13
N GLU A 219 8.34 -2.12 -64.91
CA GLU A 219 7.69 -1.34 -65.98
C GLU A 219 8.68 -0.36 -66.64
N SER A 220 9.49 0.34 -65.83
CA SER A 220 10.49 1.29 -66.34
C SER A 220 11.56 0.63 -67.22
N ILE A 221 11.97 -0.60 -66.89
CA ILE A 221 12.95 -1.37 -67.66
C ILE A 221 12.31 -1.92 -68.94
N SER A 222 11.04 -2.31 -68.88
CA SER A 222 10.31 -2.82 -70.05
C SER A 222 10.04 -1.74 -71.10
N LEU A 223 9.83 -0.49 -70.71
CA LEU A 223 9.57 0.62 -71.62
C LEU A 223 10.83 1.18 -72.30
N ASN A 224 12.02 0.84 -71.80
CA ASN A 224 13.30 1.35 -72.28
C ASN A 224 14.04 0.38 -73.23
N LYS A 225 13.31 -0.59 -73.80
CA LYS A 225 13.76 -1.52 -74.84
C LYS A 225 12.98 -1.25 -76.13
#